data_AF-A0A1S8LV63-F1
#
_entry.id   AF-A0A1S8LV63-F1
#
_cell.length_a   1.000
_cell.length_b   1.000
_cell.length_c   1.000
_cell.angle_alpha   90.00
_cell.angle_beta   90.00
_cell.angle_gamma   90.00
#
_symmetry.space_group_name_H-M   'P 1'
#
loop_
_entity.id
_entity.type
_entity.pdbx_description
1 polymer ?
#
loop_
_entity_poly.entity_id
_entity_poly.type
_entity_poly.pdbx_seq_one_letter_code
_entity_poly.pdbx_strand_id
1 'polypeptide(L)'
;MENVKANIINKLTIQFNEHFYEKDEVYLTIAIKFGFCTNKMLILPQKETRTFNKASGNVLIKYIQLQMKEKYNISVKGNVKTGMIYLSIKTKVENMDYEGMCLLKMLYKDKIDENMFNIAKGVAKKRFSNNYKNVKFRAYYRMMEFVNINKGFVLGNLTKDFSDISLKDFRDFYEEVVVPQNSILFVNGDLSELDKSKILKFIEGIETNERYIFSAIEPVNEYLQTNMHLIESAEEAIEIGAINFKFFNENIKMLEKQLLLEILSEIIFKDKGKVLVDEFDNSLLYFNCKLDKYSLKLLDYLNEETIQQAKTDALYKLSYILNNMPYVFNKYCIDLYSKGIDIAEYFEVLSKCDYKLITDIYVKGNLKITDGQLVYTKPL
;
A
#
# COMPACT_ATOMS: atom_id res chain seq x y z
N MET A 1 -3.40 -13.97 18.86
CA MET A 1 -3.71 -12.53 18.74
C MET A 1 -5.01 -12.29 19.46
N GLU A 2 -5.03 -11.47 20.50
CA GLU A 2 -6.29 -11.02 21.11
C GLU A 2 -7.04 -10.07 20.14
N ASN A 3 -8.36 -9.97 20.27
CA ASN A 3 -9.23 -9.18 19.38
C ASN A 3 -8.81 -7.70 19.31
N VAL A 4 -8.10 -7.30 18.25
CA VAL A 4 -7.70 -5.90 18.03
C VAL A 4 -8.72 -5.21 17.12
N LYS A 5 -9.81 -4.69 17.69
CA LYS A 5 -10.68 -3.75 16.96
C LYS A 5 -9.98 -2.39 16.84
N ALA A 6 -9.95 -1.84 15.64
CA ALA A 6 -9.43 -0.49 15.44
C ALA A 6 -10.33 0.55 16.11
N ASN A 7 -9.70 1.59 16.65
CA ASN A 7 -10.37 2.72 17.27
C ASN A 7 -10.31 3.92 16.32
N ILE A 8 -11.42 4.64 16.20
CA ILE A 8 -11.45 5.93 15.50
C ILE A 8 -11.41 7.02 16.55
N ILE A 9 -10.32 7.79 16.59
CA ILE A 9 -10.11 8.88 17.55
C ILE A 9 -9.85 10.13 16.75
N ASN A 10 -10.75 11.11 16.88
CA ASN A 10 -10.74 12.34 16.09
C ASN A 10 -10.56 12.07 14.57
N LYS A 11 -11.36 11.12 14.06
CA LYS A 11 -11.36 10.63 12.66
C LYS A 11 -10.09 9.90 12.21
N LEU A 12 -8.99 9.94 12.97
CA LEU A 12 -7.84 9.09 12.73
C LEU A 12 -8.18 7.65 13.11
N THR A 13 -7.97 6.73 12.19
CA THR A 13 -7.98 5.30 12.54
C THR A 13 -6.67 4.96 13.26
N ILE A 14 -6.79 4.30 14.41
CA ILE A 14 -5.63 3.84 15.19
C ILE A 14 -5.82 2.37 15.55
N GLN A 15 -4.74 1.61 15.43
CA GLN A 15 -4.68 0.22 15.85
C GLN A 15 -3.42 -0.05 16.67
N PHE A 16 -3.59 -0.72 17.80
CA PHE A 16 -2.51 -1.13 18.70
C PHE A 16 -2.41 -2.65 18.66
N ASN A 17 -1.25 -3.18 18.28
CA ASN A 17 -0.96 -4.60 18.31
C ASN A 17 0.08 -4.87 19.39
N GLU A 18 -0.33 -5.63 20.40
CA GLU A 18 0.56 -6.11 21.47
C GLU A 18 1.47 -7.20 20.92
N HIS A 19 2.78 -6.97 20.96
CA HIS A 19 3.77 -7.95 20.54
C HIS A 19 5.13 -7.69 21.18
N PHE A 20 5.67 -8.69 21.86
CA PHE A 20 6.96 -8.58 22.54
C PHE A 20 8.12 -8.65 21.55
N TYR A 21 8.82 -7.52 21.38
CA TYR A 21 10.08 -7.43 20.67
C TYR A 21 11.25 -7.41 21.65
N GLU A 22 12.42 -7.88 21.22
CA GLU A 22 13.64 -7.67 21.99
C GLU A 22 13.90 -6.17 22.19
N LYS A 23 14.37 -5.78 23.38
CA LYS A 23 14.84 -4.41 23.72
C LYS A 23 13.74 -3.33 23.74
N ASP A 24 12.52 -3.68 24.11
CA ASP A 24 11.41 -2.74 24.31
C ASP A 24 11.12 -1.89 23.07
N GLU A 25 11.27 -2.50 21.89
CA GLU A 25 11.14 -1.81 20.61
C GLU A 25 9.66 -1.64 20.24
N VAL A 26 9.29 -0.44 19.81
CA VAL A 26 7.96 -0.11 19.31
C VAL A 26 8.05 0.43 17.89
N TYR A 27 7.16 -0.06 17.04
CA TYR A 27 7.09 0.28 15.62
C TYR A 27 5.78 1.01 15.34
N LEU A 28 5.90 2.30 15.03
CA LEU A 28 4.78 3.13 14.60
C LEU A 28 4.82 3.22 13.09
N THR A 29 3.69 3.00 12.43
CA THR A 29 3.53 3.28 11.01
C THR A 29 2.22 4.02 10.79
N ILE A 30 2.31 5.19 10.19
CA ILE A 30 1.15 5.91 9.69
C ILE A 30 1.10 5.79 8.17
N ALA A 31 -0.09 5.49 7.66
CA ALA A 31 -0.36 5.55 6.24
C ALA A 31 -1.35 6.67 5.92
N ILE A 32 -1.21 7.23 4.73
CA ILE A 32 -2.14 8.21 4.15
C ILE A 32 -2.66 7.58 2.86
N LYS A 33 -3.99 7.57 2.64
CA LYS A 33 -4.64 6.96 1.46
C LYS A 33 -4.42 7.80 0.21
N PHE A 34 -3.20 7.78 -0.28
CA PHE A 34 -2.74 8.36 -1.53
C PHE A 34 -1.47 7.65 -1.96
N GLY A 35 -1.36 7.25 -3.22
CA GLY A 35 -0.18 6.59 -3.77
C GLY A 35 0.17 7.09 -5.17
N PHE A 36 1.17 6.47 -5.78
CA PHE A 36 1.65 6.92 -7.09
C PHE A 36 0.70 6.55 -8.25
N CYS A 37 -0.27 5.65 -8.03
CA CYS A 37 -1.33 5.34 -9.00
C CYS A 37 -2.61 6.15 -8.78
N THR A 38 -2.85 6.67 -7.57
CA THR A 38 -4.07 7.43 -7.24
C THR A 38 -3.79 8.92 -7.22
N ASN A 39 -4.36 9.69 -8.13
CA ASN A 39 -4.19 11.14 -8.15
C ASN A 39 -5.48 11.93 -8.21
N LYS A 40 -6.61 11.30 -8.53
CA LYS A 40 -7.93 11.90 -8.46
C LYS A 40 -8.55 11.53 -7.11
N MET A 41 -9.02 12.53 -6.37
CA MET A 41 -9.69 12.33 -5.09
C MET A 41 -11.03 13.06 -5.09
N LEU A 42 -12.08 12.38 -4.61
CA LEU A 42 -13.37 12.98 -4.30
C LEU A 42 -13.32 13.58 -2.90
N ILE A 43 -13.62 14.87 -2.79
CA ILE A 43 -13.66 15.61 -1.53
C ILE A 43 -15.12 15.89 -1.17
N LEU A 44 -15.59 15.30 -0.06
CA LEU A 44 -16.90 15.55 0.53
C LEU A 44 -16.77 16.47 1.75
N PRO A 45 -17.78 17.32 2.06
CA PRO A 45 -19.09 17.42 1.41
C PRO A 45 -19.12 18.28 0.13
N GLN A 46 -17.99 18.86 -0.28
CA GLN A 46 -17.91 19.74 -1.46
C GLN A 46 -18.34 19.05 -2.77
N LYS A 47 -18.30 17.71 -2.82
CA LYS A 47 -18.56 16.89 -4.02
C LYS A 47 -17.66 17.28 -5.19
N GLU A 48 -16.44 17.67 -4.88
CA GLU A 48 -15.44 18.09 -5.86
C GLU A 48 -14.44 16.97 -6.10
N THR A 49 -14.20 16.64 -7.36
CA THR A 49 -13.09 15.76 -7.74
C THR A 49 -11.89 16.62 -8.06
N ARG A 50 -10.79 16.44 -7.32
CA ARG A 50 -9.52 17.13 -7.56
C ARG A 50 -8.45 16.19 -8.02
N THR A 51 -7.57 16.70 -8.87
CA THR A 51 -6.38 15.98 -9.33
C THR A 51 -5.14 16.57 -8.65
N PHE A 52 -4.36 15.72 -8.01
CA PHE A 52 -3.12 16.07 -7.34
C PHE A 52 -1.91 15.58 -8.15
N ASN A 53 -0.76 16.18 -7.92
CA ASN A 53 0.51 15.73 -8.50
C ASN A 53 0.94 14.40 -7.87
N LYS A 54 1.23 13.36 -8.67
CA LYS A 54 1.59 12.01 -8.14
C LYS A 54 2.93 11.98 -7.42
N ALA A 55 3.82 12.95 -7.68
CA ALA A 55 5.10 13.04 -6.99
C ALA A 55 4.95 13.55 -5.54
N SER A 56 3.81 14.15 -5.17
CA SER A 56 3.58 14.75 -3.84
C SER A 56 3.84 13.77 -2.70
N GLY A 57 3.46 12.50 -2.83
CA GLY A 57 3.74 11.50 -1.80
C GLY A 57 5.23 11.22 -1.58
N ASN A 58 6.03 11.25 -2.66
CA ASN A 58 7.48 11.07 -2.55
C ASN A 58 8.15 12.31 -1.97
N VAL A 59 7.67 13.51 -2.32
CA VAL A 59 8.13 14.77 -1.73
C VAL A 59 7.77 14.85 -0.25
N LEU A 60 6.55 14.44 0.14
CA LEU A 60 6.10 14.38 1.52
C LEU A 60 7.04 13.53 2.37
N ILE A 61 7.37 12.31 1.91
CA ILE A 61 8.30 11.45 2.66
C ILE A 61 9.63 12.15 2.89
N LYS A 62 10.19 12.83 1.88
CA LYS A 62 11.45 13.55 2.03
C LYS A 62 11.33 14.76 2.94
N TYR A 63 10.24 15.50 2.83
CA TYR A 63 9.93 16.64 3.69
C TYR A 63 9.87 16.21 5.17
N ILE A 64 9.08 15.18 5.49
CA ILE A 64 8.96 14.66 6.86
C ILE A 64 10.29 14.10 7.36
N GLN A 65 11.04 13.37 6.53
CA GLN A 65 12.35 12.85 6.91
C GLN A 65 13.34 13.95 7.30
N LEU A 66 13.40 15.03 6.53
CA LEU A 66 14.28 16.17 6.80
C LEU A 66 13.84 16.90 8.08
N GLN A 67 12.57 17.27 8.17
CA GLN A 67 12.00 18.01 9.30
C GLN A 67 12.14 17.25 10.62
N MET A 68 11.81 15.95 10.63
CA MET A 68 11.91 15.12 11.84
C MET A 68 13.36 14.94 12.30
N LYS A 69 14.29 14.83 11.35
CA LYS A 69 15.72 14.73 11.66
C LYS A 69 16.28 16.05 12.20
N GLU A 70 15.92 17.18 11.59
CA GLU A 70 16.41 18.50 11.97
C GLU A 70 15.84 19.00 13.30
N LYS A 71 14.52 18.90 13.49
CA LYS A 71 13.84 19.42 14.69
C LYS A 71 13.92 18.50 15.90
N TYR A 72 13.91 17.18 15.69
CA TYR A 72 13.71 16.21 16.76
C TYR A 72 14.78 15.13 16.82
N ASN A 73 15.72 15.09 15.87
CA ASN A 73 16.70 14.00 15.73
C ASN A 73 16.06 12.59 15.56
N ILE A 74 14.81 12.53 15.07
CA ILE A 74 14.07 11.27 14.88
C ILE A 74 14.26 10.76 13.44
N SER A 75 14.55 9.47 13.30
CA SER A 75 14.68 8.82 11.99
C SER A 75 13.35 8.25 11.51
N VAL A 76 12.87 8.74 10.38
CA VAL A 76 11.64 8.25 9.74
C VAL A 76 11.98 7.46 8.49
N LYS A 77 11.40 6.26 8.34
CA LYS A 77 11.40 5.50 7.09
C LYS A 77 10.11 5.80 6.33
N GLY A 78 10.16 5.83 5.00
CA GLY A 78 8.94 5.98 4.23
C GLY A 78 9.02 5.41 2.81
N ASN A 79 7.86 5.07 2.28
CA ASN A 79 7.69 4.61 0.89
C ASN A 79 6.28 4.94 0.37
N VAL A 80 6.17 5.12 -0.94
CA VAL A 80 4.89 5.26 -1.64
C VAL A 80 4.57 3.94 -2.36
N LYS A 81 3.37 3.41 -2.17
CA LYS A 81 2.79 2.29 -2.92
C LYS A 81 1.73 2.81 -3.91
N THR A 82 1.02 1.92 -4.59
CA THR A 82 0.01 2.25 -5.61
C THR A 82 -1.06 3.21 -5.09
N GLY A 83 -1.59 3.00 -3.88
CA GLY A 83 -2.63 3.84 -3.28
C GLY A 83 -2.33 4.39 -1.88
N MET A 84 -1.08 4.26 -1.40
CA MET A 84 -0.72 4.58 -0.01
C MET A 84 0.67 5.21 0.12
N ILE A 85 0.80 6.20 1.00
CA ILE A 85 2.08 6.69 1.52
C ILE A 85 2.26 6.11 2.90
N TYR A 86 3.46 5.60 3.20
CA TYR A 86 3.81 5.08 4.51
C TYR A 86 4.94 5.90 5.12
N LEU A 87 4.79 6.23 6.40
CA LEU A 87 5.81 6.81 7.26
C LEU A 87 5.93 5.95 8.52
N SER A 88 7.14 5.53 8.86
CA SER A 88 7.37 4.61 9.95
C SER A 88 8.53 5.05 10.85
N ILE A 89 8.35 4.87 12.15
CA ILE A 89 9.34 5.13 13.21
C ILE A 89 9.57 3.83 13.98
N LYS A 90 10.83 3.55 14.33
CA LYS A 90 11.19 2.57 15.35
C LYS A 90 11.72 3.36 16.52
N THR A 91 11.11 3.14 17.67
CA THR A 91 11.43 3.82 18.93
C THR A 91 11.42 2.79 20.05
N LYS A 92 11.60 3.26 21.29
CA LYS A 92 11.43 2.47 22.50
C LYS A 92 10.10 2.81 23.17
N VAL A 93 9.58 1.89 23.99
CA VAL A 93 8.35 2.11 24.79
C VAL A 93 8.37 3.47 25.49
N GLU A 94 9.47 3.79 26.20
CA GLU A 94 9.63 5.03 26.96
C GLU A 94 9.54 6.33 26.13
N ASN A 95 9.87 6.27 24.83
CA ASN A 95 9.90 7.43 23.93
C ASN A 95 8.69 7.46 22.98
N MET A 96 7.82 6.45 23.02
CA MET A 96 6.82 6.25 21.99
C MET A 96 5.81 7.40 21.90
N ASP A 97 5.29 7.85 23.03
CA ASP A 97 4.35 8.99 23.06
C ASP A 97 4.99 10.23 22.45
N TYR A 98 6.21 10.57 22.87
CA TYR A 98 6.91 11.76 22.39
C TYR A 98 7.18 11.71 20.88
N GLU A 99 7.81 10.63 20.40
CA GLU A 99 8.17 10.53 18.98
C GLU A 99 6.93 10.40 18.07
N GLY A 100 5.89 9.67 18.53
CA GLY A 100 4.61 9.57 17.86
C GLY A 100 3.90 10.92 17.77
N MET A 101 3.85 11.67 18.87
CA MET A 101 3.28 13.03 18.89
C MET A 101 4.07 13.99 17.99
N CYS A 102 5.40 13.90 17.94
CA CYS A 102 6.21 14.70 17.01
C CYS A 102 5.85 14.42 15.55
N LEU A 103 5.67 13.15 15.16
CA LEU A 103 5.24 12.78 13.81
C LEU A 103 3.85 13.32 13.47
N LEU A 104 2.88 13.14 14.37
CA LEU A 104 1.51 13.60 14.18
C LEU A 104 1.41 15.12 14.16
N LYS A 105 2.18 15.80 15.02
CA LYS A 105 2.32 17.27 15.01
C LYS A 105 2.86 17.75 13.67
N MET A 106 3.92 17.12 13.18
CA MET A 106 4.51 17.46 11.88
C MET A 106 3.45 17.33 10.78
N LEU A 107 2.72 16.22 10.74
CA LEU A 107 1.73 15.95 9.69
C LEU A 107 0.52 16.89 9.73
N TYR A 108 0.00 17.23 10.91
CA TYR A 108 -1.34 17.83 11.03
C TYR A 108 -1.38 19.22 11.68
N LYS A 109 -0.28 19.70 12.28
CA LYS A 109 -0.25 21.00 12.98
C LYS A 109 0.81 21.96 12.45
N ASP A 110 1.97 21.44 12.05
CA ASP A 110 3.05 22.28 11.55
C ASP A 110 2.72 22.85 10.17
N LYS A 111 3.06 24.13 9.97
CA LYS A 111 2.95 24.79 8.66
C LYS A 111 4.06 24.29 7.72
N ILE A 112 3.77 24.31 6.42
CA ILE A 112 4.75 23.94 5.40
C ILE A 112 5.86 24.98 5.33
N ASP A 113 7.09 24.52 5.54
CA ASP A 113 8.31 25.27 5.31
C ASP A 113 8.71 25.15 3.84
N GLU A 114 8.74 26.29 3.14
CA GLU A 114 9.04 26.37 1.71
C GLU A 114 10.48 25.99 1.38
N ASN A 115 11.45 26.34 2.23
CA ASN A 115 12.86 25.97 2.01
C ASN A 115 13.02 24.45 2.12
N MET A 116 12.37 23.85 3.12
CA MET A 116 12.39 22.40 3.29
C MET A 116 11.62 21.66 2.21
N PHE A 117 10.53 22.25 1.69
CA PHE A 117 9.89 21.75 0.47
C PHE A 117 10.87 21.74 -0.72
N ASN A 118 11.59 22.83 -0.97
CA ASN A 118 12.51 22.92 -2.10
C ASN A 118 13.64 21.88 -2.02
N ILE A 119 14.20 21.66 -0.82
CA ILE A 119 15.19 20.60 -0.58
C ILE A 119 14.57 19.22 -0.80
N ALA A 120 13.40 18.95 -0.21
CA ALA A 120 12.69 17.68 -0.33
C ALA A 120 12.35 17.34 -1.78
N LYS A 121 11.87 18.32 -2.55
CA LYS A 121 11.61 18.23 -3.99
C LYS A 121 12.87 17.84 -4.76
N GLY A 122 13.99 18.52 -4.51
CA GLY A 122 15.28 18.22 -5.15
C GLY A 122 15.77 16.81 -4.87
N VAL A 123 15.69 16.37 -3.60
CA VAL A 123 16.08 15.02 -3.18
C VAL A 123 15.17 13.96 -3.80
N ALA A 124 13.85 14.17 -3.79
CA ALA A 124 12.88 13.26 -4.35
C ALA A 124 13.08 13.09 -5.87
N LYS A 125 13.24 14.20 -6.60
CA LYS A 125 13.52 14.20 -8.04
C LYS A 125 14.82 13.47 -8.37
N LYS A 126 15.92 13.81 -7.69
CA LYS A 126 17.22 13.15 -7.91
C LYS A 126 17.14 11.65 -7.67
N ARG A 127 16.45 11.22 -6.59
CA ARG A 127 16.26 9.80 -6.29
C ARG A 127 15.42 9.10 -7.36
N PHE A 128 14.33 9.71 -7.81
CA PHE A 128 13.50 9.16 -8.88
C PHE A 128 14.30 9.04 -10.18
N SER A 129 15.01 10.09 -10.60
CA SER A 129 15.84 10.07 -11.81
C SER A 129 16.94 9.00 -11.75
N ASN A 130 17.58 8.81 -10.60
CA ASN A 130 18.56 7.75 -10.42
C ASN A 130 17.93 6.35 -10.51
N ASN A 131 16.79 6.14 -9.85
CA ASN A 131 16.07 4.88 -9.91
C ASN A 131 15.50 4.59 -11.30
N TYR A 132 15.10 5.62 -12.04
CA TYR A 132 14.56 5.49 -13.39
C TYR A 132 15.59 4.89 -14.36
N LYS A 133 16.89 5.02 -14.10
CA LYS A 133 17.95 4.35 -14.88
C LYS A 133 17.92 2.82 -14.71
N ASN A 134 17.46 2.34 -13.56
CA ASN A 134 17.32 0.90 -13.30
C ASN A 134 16.16 0.31 -14.11
N VAL A 135 16.44 -0.70 -14.92
CA VAL A 135 15.43 -1.31 -15.81
C VAL A 135 14.32 -2.01 -15.01
N LYS A 136 14.63 -2.66 -13.87
CA LYS A 136 13.63 -3.32 -13.00
C LYS A 136 12.64 -2.31 -12.43
N PHE A 137 13.14 -1.11 -12.08
CA PHE A 137 12.28 -0.02 -11.63
C PHE A 137 11.30 0.39 -12.74
N ARG A 138 11.78 0.65 -13.96
CA ARG A 138 10.90 1.00 -15.09
C ARG A 138 9.90 -0.10 -15.40
N ALA A 139 10.35 -1.36 -15.44
CA ALA A 139 9.49 -2.52 -15.68
C ALA A 139 8.36 -2.64 -14.65
N TYR A 140 8.68 -2.46 -13.37
CA TYR A 140 7.66 -2.47 -12.32
C TYR A 140 6.60 -1.39 -12.53
N TYR A 141 6.99 -0.14 -12.78
CA TYR A 141 6.02 0.94 -13.00
C TYR A 141 5.27 0.81 -14.32
N ARG A 142 5.91 0.32 -15.39
CA ARG A 142 5.22 0.03 -16.65
C ARG A 142 4.14 -1.04 -16.47
N MET A 143 4.42 -2.09 -15.70
CA MET A 143 3.41 -3.09 -15.39
C MET A 143 2.26 -2.52 -14.54
N MET A 144 2.49 -1.43 -13.79
CA MET A 144 1.40 -0.74 -13.08
C MET A 144 0.36 -0.12 -14.02
N GLU A 145 0.74 0.21 -15.27
CA GLU A 145 -0.20 0.72 -16.29
C GLU A 145 -1.21 -0.36 -16.71
N PHE A 146 -0.80 -1.63 -16.68
CA PHE A 146 -1.68 -2.78 -16.97
C PHE A 146 -2.54 -3.17 -15.77
N VAL A 147 -1.96 -3.24 -14.57
CA VAL A 147 -2.65 -3.79 -13.39
C VAL A 147 -3.48 -2.76 -12.59
N ASN A 148 -3.35 -1.46 -12.91
CA ASN A 148 -4.14 -0.39 -12.29
C ASN A 148 -4.92 0.40 -13.35
N ILE A 149 -5.57 -0.32 -14.26
CA ILE A 149 -6.22 0.26 -15.44
C ILE A 149 -7.30 1.27 -15.07
N ASN A 150 -8.09 1.00 -14.02
CA ASN A 150 -9.16 1.92 -13.59
C ASN A 150 -8.61 3.23 -13.00
N LYS A 151 -7.37 3.20 -12.47
CA LYS A 151 -6.71 4.39 -11.93
C LYS A 151 -6.03 5.23 -13.01
N GLY A 152 -6.02 4.78 -14.27
CA GLY A 152 -5.42 5.52 -15.39
C GLY A 152 -3.94 5.85 -15.16
N PHE A 153 -3.20 4.96 -14.49
CA PHE A 153 -1.78 5.18 -14.21
C PHE A 153 -0.95 5.10 -15.50
N VAL A 154 -0.05 6.07 -15.67
CA VAL A 154 0.91 6.13 -16.79
C VAL A 154 2.25 6.62 -16.24
N LEU A 155 3.34 5.88 -16.48
CA LEU A 155 4.69 6.20 -16.00
C LEU A 155 5.20 7.52 -16.58
N GLY A 156 4.87 7.80 -17.84
CA GLY A 156 5.21 9.09 -18.47
C GLY A 156 4.64 10.28 -17.69
N ASN A 157 3.39 10.19 -17.24
CA ASN A 157 2.75 11.24 -16.43
C ASN A 157 3.43 11.38 -15.06
N LEU A 158 3.77 10.27 -14.39
CA LEU A 158 4.53 10.33 -13.14
C LEU A 158 5.90 11.01 -13.31
N THR A 159 6.57 10.76 -14.43
CA THR A 159 7.89 11.35 -14.74
C THR A 159 7.78 12.87 -14.94
N LYS A 160 6.71 13.31 -15.61
CA LYS A 160 6.36 14.73 -15.75
C LYS A 160 6.02 15.36 -14.40
N ASP A 161 5.24 14.67 -13.57
CA ASP A 161 4.86 15.13 -12.22
C ASP A 161 6.08 15.42 -11.33
N PHE A 162 7.12 14.57 -11.36
CA PHE A 162 8.39 14.83 -10.66
C PHE A 162 9.17 16.05 -11.20
N SER A 163 8.96 16.40 -12.47
CA SER A 163 9.60 17.56 -13.09
C SER A 163 8.87 18.85 -12.74
N ASP A 164 7.54 18.79 -12.72
CA ASP A 164 6.67 19.97 -12.73
C ASP A 164 6.13 20.35 -11.34
N ILE A 165 6.21 19.45 -10.34
CA ILE A 165 5.64 19.69 -9.00
C ILE A 165 6.03 21.05 -8.42
N SER A 166 5.05 21.90 -8.17
CA SER A 166 5.21 23.21 -7.56
C SER A 166 4.94 23.19 -6.05
N LEU A 167 5.29 24.28 -5.37
CA LEU A 167 4.95 24.44 -3.95
C LEU A 167 3.43 24.47 -3.76
N LYS A 168 2.68 25.07 -4.70
CA LYS A 168 1.23 25.09 -4.67
C LYS A 168 0.66 23.68 -4.74
N ASP A 169 1.11 22.85 -5.69
CA ASP A 169 0.65 21.46 -5.82
C ASP A 169 0.89 20.66 -4.54
N PHE A 170 2.03 20.91 -3.88
CA PHE A 170 2.36 20.27 -2.61
C PHE A 170 1.51 20.78 -1.45
N ARG A 171 1.26 22.08 -1.36
CA ARG A 171 0.36 22.69 -0.35
C ARG A 171 -1.06 22.17 -0.49
N ASP A 172 -1.61 22.21 -1.71
CA ASP A 172 -2.95 21.70 -2.01
C ASP A 172 -3.05 20.22 -1.63
N PHE A 173 -2.06 19.40 -2.01
CA PHE A 173 -1.99 18.00 -1.57
C PHE A 173 -1.93 17.85 -0.05
N TYR A 174 -1.09 18.63 0.64
CA TYR A 174 -0.89 18.50 2.08
C TYR A 174 -2.15 18.86 2.86
N GLU A 175 -2.74 20.02 2.56
CA GLU A 175 -3.92 20.54 3.25
C GLU A 175 -5.18 19.70 2.97
N GLU A 176 -5.25 19.06 1.79
CA GLU A 176 -6.44 18.32 1.38
C GLU A 176 -6.36 16.82 1.58
N VAL A 177 -5.16 16.23 1.55
CA VAL A 177 -4.99 14.77 1.56
C VAL A 177 -4.29 14.28 2.83
N VAL A 178 -3.39 15.09 3.42
CA VAL A 178 -2.65 14.74 4.64
C VAL A 178 -3.45 15.17 5.87
N VAL A 179 -4.51 14.42 6.15
CA VAL A 179 -5.46 14.72 7.22
C VAL A 179 -5.82 13.46 8.03
N PRO A 180 -6.24 13.60 9.30
CA PRO A 180 -6.56 12.47 10.18
C PRO A 180 -7.55 11.45 9.57
N GLN A 181 -8.64 11.93 8.97
CA GLN A 181 -9.67 11.07 8.33
C GLN A 181 -9.16 10.24 7.14
N ASN A 182 -8.05 10.65 6.53
CA ASN A 182 -7.46 9.96 5.38
C ASN A 182 -6.23 9.14 5.79
N SER A 183 -6.06 8.91 7.10
CA SER A 183 -4.87 8.31 7.66
C SER A 183 -5.19 7.12 8.57
N ILE A 184 -4.24 6.19 8.67
CA ILE A 184 -4.32 5.00 9.53
C ILE A 184 -3.00 4.89 10.28
N LEU A 185 -3.04 4.91 11.62
CA LEU A 185 -1.90 4.71 12.50
C LEU A 185 -1.92 3.28 13.04
N PHE A 186 -0.86 2.53 12.80
CA PHE A 186 -0.64 1.19 13.37
C PHE A 186 0.58 1.21 14.28
N VAL A 187 0.38 0.84 15.53
CA VAL A 187 1.40 0.79 16.57
C VAL A 187 1.59 -0.66 16.98
N ASN A 188 2.83 -1.13 16.96
CA ASN A 188 3.17 -2.53 17.20
C ASN A 188 4.36 -2.63 18.14
N GLY A 189 4.22 -3.31 19.28
CA GLY A 189 5.26 -3.48 20.29
C GLY A 189 4.72 -3.95 21.63
N ASP A 190 5.56 -3.92 22.67
CA ASP A 190 5.12 -4.12 24.05
C ASP A 190 4.43 -2.83 24.52
N LEU A 191 3.11 -2.90 24.71
CA LEU A 191 2.25 -1.77 25.08
C LEU A 191 1.51 -2.05 26.38
N SER A 192 1.87 -3.12 27.08
CA SER A 192 1.22 -3.62 28.29
C SER A 192 1.23 -2.59 29.44
N GLU A 193 2.36 -1.92 29.63
CA GLU A 193 2.56 -0.89 30.68
C GLU A 193 2.44 0.55 30.17
N LEU A 194 2.17 0.75 28.87
CA LEU A 194 2.14 2.08 28.30
C LEU A 194 0.83 2.81 28.60
N ASP A 195 0.94 3.99 29.22
CA ASP A 195 -0.17 4.94 29.32
C ASP A 195 -0.48 5.57 27.95
N LYS A 196 -1.34 4.88 27.19
CA LYS A 196 -1.85 5.33 25.88
C LYS A 196 -2.58 6.68 25.96
N SER A 197 -2.96 7.16 27.14
CA SER A 197 -3.79 8.37 27.26
C SER A 197 -3.12 9.63 26.71
N LYS A 198 -1.80 9.73 26.73
CA LYS A 198 -1.07 10.92 26.24
C LYS A 198 -1.18 11.09 24.74
N ILE A 199 -0.82 10.06 23.97
CA ILE A 199 -0.93 10.10 22.51
C ILE A 199 -2.39 10.23 22.07
N LEU A 200 -3.32 9.56 22.77
CA LEU A 200 -4.75 9.66 22.45
C LEU A 200 -5.31 11.07 22.69
N LYS A 201 -5.01 11.69 23.85
CA LYS A 201 -5.38 13.09 24.12
C LYS A 201 -4.77 14.07 23.12
N PHE A 202 -3.53 13.81 22.68
CA PHE A 202 -2.91 14.63 21.65
C PHE A 202 -3.71 14.55 20.33
N ILE A 203 -4.14 13.35 19.95
CA ILE A 203 -4.92 13.11 18.72
C ILE A 203 -6.29 13.76 18.83
N GLU A 204 -6.96 13.67 19.98
CA GLU A 204 -8.22 14.39 20.25
C GLU A 204 -8.08 15.90 20.07
N GLY A 205 -6.93 16.46 20.42
CA GLY A 205 -6.62 17.88 20.25
C GLY A 205 -6.10 18.28 18.86
N ILE A 206 -6.18 17.43 17.84
CA ILE A 206 -5.86 17.81 16.45
C ILE A 206 -7.07 18.52 15.84
N GLU A 207 -6.87 19.67 15.21
CA GLU A 207 -7.97 20.35 14.49
C GLU A 207 -8.39 19.49 13.29
N THR A 208 -9.67 19.15 13.21
CA THR A 208 -10.24 18.41 12.07
C THR A 208 -11.39 19.18 11.47
N ASN A 209 -11.55 19.02 10.16
CA ASN A 209 -12.69 19.56 9.42
C ASN A 209 -13.68 18.43 9.11
N GLU A 210 -14.95 18.77 8.85
CA GLU A 210 -15.92 17.85 8.26
C GLU A 210 -15.62 17.65 6.77
N ARG A 211 -14.52 16.95 6.50
CA ARG A 211 -14.10 16.59 5.15
C ARG A 211 -13.84 15.10 5.07
N TYR A 212 -14.30 14.44 4.01
CA TYR A 212 -14.00 13.03 3.72
C TYR A 212 -13.35 12.94 2.35
N ILE A 213 -12.35 12.08 2.23
CA ILE A 213 -11.51 11.96 1.04
C ILE A 213 -11.54 10.51 0.58
N PHE A 214 -11.87 10.33 -0.69
CA PHE A 214 -11.93 9.02 -1.33
C PHE A 214 -11.16 9.07 -2.64
N SER A 215 -10.53 7.96 -3.03
CA SER A 215 -9.97 7.87 -4.38
C SER A 215 -11.11 7.93 -5.40
N ALA A 216 -10.94 8.76 -6.42
CA ALA A 216 -11.83 8.82 -7.57
C ALA A 216 -11.13 8.18 -8.77
N ILE A 217 -11.88 7.45 -9.58
CA ILE A 217 -11.37 6.73 -10.75
C ILE A 217 -12.20 7.01 -11.99
N GLU A 218 -11.63 6.71 -13.15
CA GLU A 218 -12.34 6.64 -14.42
C GLU A 218 -12.41 5.15 -14.81
N PRO A 219 -13.48 4.44 -14.43
CA PRO A 219 -13.56 3.01 -14.64
C PRO A 219 -13.48 2.69 -16.14
N VAL A 220 -12.60 1.77 -16.49
CA VAL A 220 -12.52 1.26 -17.86
C VAL A 220 -13.56 0.16 -18.03
N ASN A 221 -14.17 0.10 -19.22
CA ASN A 221 -15.14 -0.96 -19.52
C ASN A 221 -14.49 -2.33 -19.31
N GLU A 222 -15.01 -3.05 -18.33
CA GLU A 222 -14.48 -4.29 -17.79
C GLU A 222 -14.50 -5.44 -18.82
N TYR A 223 -15.46 -5.38 -19.75
CA TYR A 223 -15.56 -6.32 -20.87
C TYR A 223 -14.47 -6.11 -21.91
N LEU A 224 -13.86 -4.92 -21.98
CA LEU A 224 -12.81 -4.60 -22.95
C LEU A 224 -11.40 -4.90 -22.46
N GLN A 225 -11.22 -5.29 -21.19
CA GLN A 225 -9.90 -5.73 -20.70
C GLN A 225 -9.46 -7.00 -21.44
N THR A 226 -8.26 -6.99 -21.99
CA THR A 226 -7.67 -8.10 -22.76
C THR A 226 -6.28 -8.44 -22.26
N ASN A 227 -5.72 -9.55 -22.75
CA ASN A 227 -4.33 -9.88 -22.50
C ASN A 227 -3.42 -8.82 -23.13
N MET A 228 -2.35 -8.45 -22.44
CA MET A 228 -1.37 -7.48 -22.91
C MET A 228 0.02 -8.10 -22.93
N HIS A 229 0.70 -7.99 -24.07
CA HIS A 229 2.09 -8.42 -24.21
C HIS A 229 2.90 -7.26 -24.78
N LEU A 230 3.87 -6.79 -24.00
CA LEU A 230 4.74 -5.67 -24.37
C LEU A 230 6.19 -6.17 -24.43
N ILE A 231 6.85 -5.92 -25.56
CA ILE A 231 8.27 -6.21 -25.77
C ILE A 231 8.98 -4.89 -26.06
N GLU A 232 9.98 -4.55 -25.26
CA GLU A 232 10.76 -3.32 -25.40
C GLU A 232 12.26 -3.64 -25.33
N SER A 233 13.09 -2.85 -26.01
CA SER A 233 14.55 -2.97 -25.89
C SER A 233 15.07 -2.19 -24.68
N ALA A 234 15.99 -2.78 -23.91
CA ALA A 234 16.68 -2.10 -22.81
C ALA A 234 18.10 -2.65 -22.60
N GLU A 235 18.92 -1.98 -21.79
CA GLU A 235 20.30 -2.39 -21.50
C GLU A 235 20.40 -3.72 -20.74
N GLU A 236 19.36 -4.08 -19.99
CA GLU A 236 19.25 -5.33 -19.22
C GLU A 236 17.97 -6.08 -19.61
N ALA A 237 18.07 -7.41 -19.70
CA ALA A 237 16.92 -8.26 -19.95
C ALA A 237 16.12 -8.49 -18.67
N ILE A 238 14.82 -8.20 -18.68
CA ILE A 238 13.90 -8.38 -17.55
C ILE A 238 12.56 -8.92 -18.05
N GLU A 239 12.01 -9.84 -17.28
CA GLU A 239 10.66 -10.35 -17.46
C GLU A 239 9.84 -10.08 -16.21
N ILE A 240 8.68 -9.48 -16.40
CA ILE A 240 7.67 -9.28 -15.36
C ILE A 240 6.32 -9.64 -15.95
N GLY A 241 5.54 -10.38 -15.18
CA GLY A 241 4.19 -10.74 -15.59
C GLY A 241 3.18 -10.34 -14.54
N ALA A 242 1.93 -10.26 -14.97
CA ALA A 242 0.80 -9.97 -14.12
C ALA A 242 -0.42 -10.78 -14.56
N ILE A 243 -1.34 -10.96 -13.63
CA ILE A 243 -2.67 -11.53 -13.87
C ILE A 243 -3.68 -10.56 -13.26
N ASN A 244 -4.60 -10.05 -14.06
CA ASN A 244 -5.71 -9.24 -13.60
C ASN A 244 -6.93 -10.12 -13.34
N PHE A 245 -7.62 -9.86 -12.24
CA PHE A 245 -8.82 -10.57 -11.82
C PHE A 245 -9.98 -9.59 -11.77
N LYS A 246 -10.97 -9.82 -12.63
CA LYS A 246 -12.21 -9.09 -12.57
C LYS A 246 -13.31 -9.93 -11.95
N PHE A 247 -13.83 -9.45 -10.83
CA PHE A 247 -14.95 -10.03 -10.11
C PHE A 247 -16.25 -9.39 -10.61
N PHE A 248 -17.13 -10.17 -11.24
CA PHE A 248 -18.44 -9.69 -11.71
C PHE A 248 -19.53 -9.84 -10.66
N ASN A 249 -19.34 -10.68 -9.64
CA ASN A 249 -20.28 -10.76 -8.53
C ASN A 249 -20.01 -9.63 -7.52
N GLU A 250 -20.93 -8.67 -7.43
CA GLU A 250 -20.84 -7.55 -6.50
C GLU A 250 -20.89 -7.98 -5.02
N ASN A 251 -21.43 -9.17 -4.72
CA ASN A 251 -21.54 -9.69 -3.35
C ASN A 251 -20.25 -10.35 -2.83
N ILE A 252 -19.17 -10.37 -3.61
CA ILE A 252 -17.89 -10.87 -3.13
C ILE A 252 -17.16 -9.81 -2.30
N LYS A 253 -16.91 -10.15 -1.03
CA LYS A 253 -16.28 -9.26 -0.05
C LYS A 253 -14.81 -9.07 -0.36
N MET A 254 -14.26 -7.95 0.11
CA MET A 254 -12.84 -7.64 -0.08
C MET A 254 -11.92 -8.64 0.65
N LEU A 255 -12.36 -9.19 1.78
CA LEU A 255 -11.70 -10.29 2.48
C LEU A 255 -11.60 -11.53 1.59
N GLU A 256 -12.68 -11.92 0.90
CA GLU A 256 -12.70 -13.08 0.01
C GLU A 256 -11.76 -12.88 -1.20
N LYS A 257 -11.78 -11.67 -1.80
CA LYS A 257 -10.84 -11.31 -2.88
C LYS A 257 -9.38 -11.40 -2.44
N GLN A 258 -9.06 -10.83 -1.26
CA GLN A 258 -7.73 -10.86 -0.69
C GLN A 258 -7.28 -12.29 -0.40
N LEU A 259 -8.12 -13.12 0.23
CA LEU A 259 -7.79 -14.51 0.56
C LEU A 259 -7.52 -15.34 -0.69
N LEU A 260 -8.41 -15.29 -1.68
CA LEU A 260 -8.26 -16.04 -2.93
C LEU A 260 -6.95 -15.71 -3.62
N LEU A 261 -6.64 -14.41 -3.76
CA LEU A 261 -5.45 -13.97 -4.47
C LEU A 261 -4.16 -14.23 -3.68
N GLU A 262 -4.18 -14.16 -2.35
CA GLU A 262 -3.03 -14.57 -1.53
C GLU A 262 -2.70 -16.05 -1.72
N ILE A 263 -3.71 -16.93 -1.63
CA ILE A 263 -3.52 -18.37 -1.82
C ILE A 263 -3.07 -18.69 -3.25
N LEU A 264 -3.68 -18.09 -4.27
CA LEU A 264 -3.25 -18.29 -5.67
C LEU A 264 -1.81 -17.81 -5.90
N SER A 265 -1.45 -16.65 -5.37
CA SER A 265 -0.08 -16.14 -5.46
C SER A 265 0.91 -17.12 -4.83
N GLU A 266 0.51 -17.73 -3.71
CA GLU A 266 1.39 -18.59 -2.96
C GLU A 266 1.56 -19.98 -3.56
N ILE A 267 0.50 -20.53 -4.17
CA ILE A 267 0.58 -21.77 -4.95
C ILE A 267 1.50 -21.60 -6.17
N ILE A 268 1.34 -20.51 -6.91
CA ILE A 268 1.92 -20.37 -8.25
C ILE A 268 3.30 -19.69 -8.21
N PHE A 269 3.44 -18.63 -7.42
CA PHE A 269 4.60 -17.73 -7.46
C PHE A 269 5.40 -17.71 -6.16
N LYS A 270 4.84 -18.16 -5.04
CA LYS A 270 5.49 -18.15 -3.73
C LYS A 270 6.02 -16.75 -3.38
N ASP A 271 7.27 -16.64 -2.93
CA ASP A 271 7.96 -15.39 -2.57
C ASP A 271 8.17 -14.42 -3.75
N LYS A 272 7.94 -14.89 -4.98
CA LYS A 272 8.07 -14.08 -6.21
C LYS A 272 6.78 -13.39 -6.63
N GLY A 273 5.67 -13.71 -5.98
CA GLY A 273 4.36 -13.10 -6.21
C GLY A 273 4.13 -11.87 -5.34
N LYS A 274 3.29 -10.96 -5.84
CA LYS A 274 2.81 -9.79 -5.12
C LYS A 274 1.34 -9.58 -5.40
N VAL A 275 0.54 -9.63 -4.35
CA VAL A 275 -0.90 -9.38 -4.39
C VAL A 275 -1.17 -7.89 -4.36
N LEU A 276 -1.98 -7.41 -5.32
CA LEU A 276 -2.48 -6.04 -5.39
C LEU A 276 -3.99 -6.10 -5.45
N VAL A 277 -4.65 -5.77 -4.35
CA VAL A 277 -6.10 -5.86 -4.20
C VAL A 277 -6.60 -4.54 -3.66
N ASP A 278 -7.60 -3.94 -4.29
CA ASP A 278 -8.38 -2.84 -3.74
C ASP A 278 -9.78 -2.81 -4.35
N GLU A 279 -10.54 -1.77 -4.02
CA GLU A 279 -11.91 -1.58 -4.48
C GLU A 279 -12.03 -1.46 -6.02
N PHE A 280 -10.96 -1.07 -6.72
CA PHE A 280 -10.98 -0.80 -8.14
C PHE A 280 -10.30 -1.90 -8.96
N ASP A 281 -9.08 -2.29 -8.55
CA ASP A 281 -8.21 -3.19 -9.31
C ASP A 281 -7.74 -4.37 -8.46
N ASN A 282 -7.72 -5.56 -9.04
CA ASN A 282 -7.30 -6.79 -8.37
C ASN A 282 -6.35 -7.56 -9.28
N SER A 283 -5.14 -7.82 -8.82
CA SER A 283 -4.10 -8.43 -9.64
C SER A 283 -3.04 -9.16 -8.83
N LEU A 284 -2.38 -10.10 -9.51
CA LEU A 284 -1.15 -10.74 -9.08
C LEU A 284 -0.03 -10.25 -9.98
N LEU A 285 1.03 -9.73 -9.38
CA LEU A 285 2.27 -9.38 -10.07
C LEU A 285 3.33 -10.40 -9.71
N TYR A 286 4.13 -10.83 -10.68
CA TYR A 286 5.19 -11.81 -10.42
C TYR A 286 6.49 -11.48 -11.13
N PHE A 287 7.60 -11.83 -10.49
CA PHE A 287 8.96 -11.51 -10.94
C PHE A 287 9.79 -12.79 -11.04
N ASN A 288 10.78 -12.85 -11.94
CA ASN A 288 11.72 -13.97 -12.02
C ASN A 288 11.03 -15.36 -12.07
N CYS A 289 9.86 -15.41 -12.70
CA CYS A 289 9.09 -16.62 -12.99
C CYS A 289 8.91 -16.70 -14.50
N LYS A 290 8.69 -17.91 -15.02
CA LYS A 290 8.39 -18.12 -16.43
C LYS A 290 7.13 -17.34 -16.82
N LEU A 291 7.20 -16.55 -17.88
CA LEU A 291 6.00 -15.95 -18.47
C LEU A 291 5.16 -17.06 -19.12
N ASP A 292 3.91 -17.18 -18.71
CA ASP A 292 2.96 -18.19 -19.20
C ASP A 292 1.54 -17.60 -19.25
N LYS A 293 0.61 -18.33 -19.87
CA LYS A 293 -0.83 -18.05 -19.88
C LYS A 293 -1.47 -18.64 -18.61
N TYR A 294 -1.13 -18.06 -17.47
CA TYR A 294 -1.60 -18.55 -16.18
C TYR A 294 -3.12 -18.48 -16.05
N SER A 295 -3.76 -17.48 -16.68
CA SER A 295 -5.23 -17.36 -16.73
C SER A 295 -5.97 -18.64 -17.16
N LEU A 296 -5.37 -19.46 -18.02
CA LEU A 296 -5.97 -20.69 -18.54
C LEU A 296 -5.74 -21.91 -17.65
N LYS A 297 -4.83 -21.82 -16.68
CA LYS A 297 -4.32 -22.95 -15.87
C LYS A 297 -4.65 -22.81 -14.39
N LEU A 298 -5.31 -21.72 -13.98
CA LEU A 298 -5.54 -21.42 -12.56
C LEU A 298 -6.23 -22.57 -11.80
N LEU A 299 -7.22 -23.20 -12.41
CA LEU A 299 -7.93 -24.33 -11.82
C LEU A 299 -7.05 -25.57 -11.67
N ASP A 300 -6.08 -25.78 -12.57
CA ASP A 300 -5.15 -26.92 -12.53
C ASP A 300 -4.23 -26.88 -11.30
N TYR A 301 -4.02 -25.68 -10.74
CA TYR A 301 -3.22 -25.48 -9.54
C TYR A 301 -4.00 -25.69 -8.23
N LEU A 302 -5.33 -25.74 -8.28
CA LEU A 302 -6.18 -25.85 -7.09
C LEU A 302 -6.44 -27.32 -6.75
N ASN A 303 -5.85 -27.80 -5.67
CA ASN A 303 -6.19 -29.06 -5.02
C ASN A 303 -5.96 -28.96 -3.50
N GLU A 304 -6.38 -29.98 -2.76
CA GLU A 304 -6.28 -29.98 -1.29
C GLU A 304 -4.84 -29.82 -0.79
N GLU A 305 -3.88 -30.51 -1.41
CA GLU A 305 -2.47 -30.48 -1.03
C GLU A 305 -1.86 -29.08 -1.26
N THR A 306 -2.06 -28.51 -2.46
CA THR A 306 -1.47 -27.21 -2.81
C THR A 306 -2.04 -26.08 -1.95
N ILE A 307 -3.34 -26.11 -1.65
CA ILE A 307 -3.98 -25.10 -0.80
C ILE A 307 -3.52 -25.22 0.66
N GLN A 308 -3.42 -26.45 1.18
CA GLN A 308 -2.94 -26.66 2.54
C GLN A 308 -1.48 -26.21 2.70
N GLN A 309 -0.64 -26.47 1.70
CA GLN A 309 0.74 -25.99 1.68
C GLN A 309 0.80 -24.46 1.59
N ALA A 310 0.05 -23.85 0.67
CA ALA A 310 -0.01 -22.40 0.50
C ALA A 310 -0.50 -21.67 1.76
N LYS A 311 -1.50 -22.21 2.46
CA LYS A 311 -1.95 -21.71 3.77
C LYS A 311 -0.80 -21.71 4.78
N THR A 312 -0.09 -22.84 4.87
CA THR A 312 1.02 -23.00 5.81
C THR A 312 2.14 -22.00 5.51
N ASP A 313 2.51 -21.85 4.24
CA ASP A 313 3.54 -20.91 3.80
C ASP A 313 3.14 -19.45 4.04
N ALA A 314 1.89 -19.09 3.76
CA ALA A 314 1.36 -17.75 4.03
C ALA A 314 1.40 -17.40 5.53
N LEU A 315 0.95 -18.32 6.40
CA LEU A 315 1.01 -18.13 7.85
C LEU A 315 2.45 -18.03 8.36
N TYR A 316 3.35 -18.85 7.81
CA TYR A 316 4.78 -18.78 8.13
C TYR A 316 5.38 -17.42 7.72
N LYS A 317 5.08 -16.94 6.51
CA LYS A 317 5.53 -15.61 6.04
C LYS A 317 5.02 -14.49 6.93
N LEU A 318 3.75 -14.53 7.34
CA LEU A 318 3.17 -13.53 8.25
C LEU A 318 3.86 -13.53 9.60
N SER A 319 4.11 -14.70 10.18
CA SER A 319 4.89 -14.85 11.41
C SER A 319 6.32 -14.32 11.24
N TYR A 320 6.97 -14.66 10.12
CA TYR A 320 8.32 -14.19 9.83
C TYR A 320 8.40 -12.66 9.75
N ILE A 321 7.49 -12.00 9.02
CA ILE A 321 7.51 -10.54 8.91
C ILE A 321 7.10 -9.85 10.21
N LEU A 322 6.22 -10.45 11.02
CA LEU A 322 5.86 -9.93 12.33
C LEU A 322 7.10 -9.84 13.24
N ASN A 323 7.88 -10.92 13.29
CA ASN A 323 9.03 -11.04 14.18
C ASN A 323 10.30 -10.34 13.64
N ASN A 324 10.56 -10.43 12.33
CA ASN A 324 11.84 -10.00 11.74
C ASN A 324 11.75 -8.71 10.92
N MET A 325 10.55 -8.34 10.46
CA MET A 325 10.34 -7.16 9.62
C MET A 325 9.10 -6.35 10.05
N PRO A 326 9.01 -5.83 11.29
CA PRO A 326 7.77 -5.26 11.84
C PRO A 326 7.17 -4.13 10.98
N TYR A 327 8.01 -3.33 10.34
CA TYR A 327 7.53 -2.30 9.40
C TYR A 327 6.79 -2.86 8.18
N VAL A 328 7.15 -4.04 7.71
CA VAL A 328 6.47 -4.72 6.61
C VAL A 328 5.14 -5.30 7.11
N PHE A 329 5.14 -5.89 8.30
CA PHE A 329 3.93 -6.37 8.96
C PHE A 329 2.91 -5.24 9.21
N ASN A 330 3.34 -4.11 9.77
CA ASN A 330 2.46 -2.95 9.99
C ASN A 330 1.85 -2.46 8.66
N LYS A 331 2.62 -2.43 7.58
CA LYS A 331 2.11 -2.03 6.25
C LYS A 331 1.10 -3.02 5.71
N TYR A 332 1.32 -4.32 5.91
CA TYR A 332 0.38 -5.37 5.51
C TYR A 332 -0.95 -5.21 6.26
N CYS A 333 -0.87 -5.01 7.58
CA CYS A 333 -2.03 -4.75 8.44
C CYS A 333 -2.80 -3.50 8.01
N ILE A 334 -2.10 -2.40 7.76
CA ILE A 334 -2.73 -1.16 7.26
C ILE A 334 -3.34 -1.36 5.87
N ASP A 335 -2.67 -2.08 4.96
CA ASP A 335 -3.19 -2.40 3.63
C ASP A 335 -4.53 -3.16 3.78
N LEU A 336 -4.63 -4.19 4.64
CA LEU A 336 -5.90 -4.88 4.93
C LEU A 336 -6.96 -3.92 5.47
N TYR A 337 -6.63 -3.19 6.53
CA TYR A 337 -7.57 -2.30 7.20
C TYR A 337 -8.11 -1.21 6.27
N SER A 338 -7.26 -0.68 5.39
CA SER A 338 -7.64 0.39 4.45
C SER A 338 -8.76 0.01 3.50
N LYS A 339 -8.92 -1.30 3.25
CA LYS A 339 -9.92 -1.92 2.39
C LYS A 339 -11.14 -2.41 3.17
N GLY A 340 -11.22 -2.10 4.47
CA GLY A 340 -12.29 -2.54 5.36
C GLY A 340 -12.18 -4.00 5.80
N ILE A 341 -10.99 -4.61 5.73
CA ILE A 341 -10.76 -5.98 6.20
C ILE A 341 -10.32 -5.92 7.66
N ASP A 342 -11.06 -6.56 8.55
CA ASP A 342 -10.62 -6.77 9.93
C ASP A 342 -9.45 -7.77 9.97
N ILE A 343 -8.40 -7.41 10.69
CA ILE A 343 -7.14 -8.17 10.68
C ILE A 343 -7.30 -9.50 11.42
N ALA A 344 -8.06 -9.51 12.53
CA ALA A 344 -8.30 -10.73 13.29
C ALA A 344 -9.19 -11.69 12.49
N GLU A 345 -10.25 -11.16 11.85
CA GLU A 345 -11.10 -11.93 10.94
C GLU A 345 -10.29 -12.53 9.79
N TYR A 346 -9.42 -11.73 9.15
CA TYR A 346 -8.60 -12.21 8.05
C TYR A 346 -7.66 -13.35 8.48
N PHE A 347 -6.96 -13.21 9.60
CA PHE A 347 -6.07 -14.27 10.08
C PHE A 347 -6.83 -15.51 10.54
N GLU A 348 -8.01 -15.36 11.13
CA GLU A 348 -8.88 -16.48 11.47
C GLU A 348 -9.29 -17.24 10.21
N VAL A 349 -9.80 -16.54 9.20
CA VAL A 349 -10.21 -17.15 7.93
C VAL A 349 -9.02 -17.81 7.21
N LEU A 350 -7.86 -17.15 7.18
CA LEU A 350 -6.64 -17.73 6.60
C LEU A 350 -6.23 -19.01 7.34
N SER A 351 -6.31 -19.05 8.67
CA SER A 351 -5.95 -20.24 9.46
C SER A 351 -6.87 -21.44 9.21
N LYS A 352 -8.13 -21.17 8.85
CA LYS A 352 -9.18 -22.18 8.62
C LYS A 352 -9.43 -22.44 7.13
N CYS A 353 -8.71 -21.80 6.21
CA CYS A 353 -9.00 -21.97 4.79
C CYS A 353 -8.66 -23.39 4.33
N ASP A 354 -9.52 -23.93 3.45
CA ASP A 354 -9.43 -25.25 2.87
C ASP A 354 -9.77 -25.20 1.37
N TYR A 355 -9.69 -26.34 0.70
CA TYR A 355 -9.98 -26.43 -0.74
C TYR A 355 -11.38 -25.91 -1.06
N LYS A 356 -12.38 -26.36 -0.30
CA LYS A 356 -13.78 -26.01 -0.52
C LYS A 356 -14.01 -24.51 -0.43
N LEU A 357 -13.49 -23.84 0.61
CA LEU A 357 -13.63 -22.40 0.78
C LEU A 357 -13.04 -21.63 -0.40
N ILE A 358 -11.83 -22.00 -0.83
CA ILE A 358 -11.15 -21.29 -1.93
C ILE A 358 -11.88 -21.51 -3.26
N THR A 359 -12.35 -22.74 -3.54
CA THR A 359 -13.13 -23.01 -4.74
C THR A 359 -14.49 -22.32 -4.73
N ASP A 360 -15.16 -22.27 -3.57
CA ASP A 360 -16.44 -21.59 -3.42
C ASP A 360 -16.27 -20.08 -3.67
N ILE A 361 -15.20 -19.47 -3.16
CA ILE A 361 -14.86 -18.05 -3.44
C ILE A 361 -14.58 -17.84 -4.94
N TYR A 362 -13.79 -18.72 -5.56
CA TYR A 362 -13.48 -18.63 -6.99
C TYR A 362 -14.75 -18.67 -7.86
N VAL A 363 -15.63 -19.65 -7.61
CA VAL A 363 -16.90 -19.81 -8.33
C VAL A 363 -17.83 -18.62 -8.04
N LYS A 364 -17.98 -18.23 -6.77
CA LYS A 364 -18.79 -17.07 -6.36
C LYS A 364 -18.33 -15.80 -7.07
N GLY A 365 -17.02 -15.61 -7.26
CA GLY A 365 -16.45 -14.40 -7.85
C GLY A 365 -16.90 -14.10 -9.27
N ASN A 366 -17.33 -15.13 -10.03
CA ASN A 366 -17.66 -15.03 -11.46
C ASN A 366 -16.58 -14.24 -12.22
N LEU A 367 -15.42 -14.87 -12.40
CA LEU A 367 -14.18 -14.17 -12.74
C LEU A 367 -13.98 -14.04 -14.26
N LYS A 368 -13.49 -12.87 -14.69
CA LYS A 368 -12.72 -12.73 -15.93
C LYS A 368 -11.26 -12.49 -15.58
N ILE A 369 -10.37 -13.22 -16.22
CA ILE A 369 -8.95 -13.25 -15.88
C ILE A 369 -8.14 -12.96 -17.13
N THR A 370 -7.19 -12.03 -17.05
CA THR A 370 -6.32 -11.66 -18.18
C THR A 370 -4.85 -11.64 -17.77
N ASP A 371 -3.97 -12.03 -18.70
CA ASP A 371 -2.53 -12.04 -18.49
C ASP A 371 -1.88 -10.76 -19.05
N GLY A 372 -0.96 -10.20 -18.28
CA GLY A 372 -0.06 -9.12 -18.70
C GLY A 372 1.38 -9.64 -18.71
N GLN A 373 2.12 -9.38 -19.78
CA GLN A 373 3.52 -9.76 -19.90
C GLN A 373 4.32 -8.58 -20.43
N LEU A 374 5.42 -8.28 -19.74
CA LEU A 374 6.39 -7.27 -20.17
C LEU A 374 7.77 -7.91 -20.23
N VAL A 375 8.37 -7.82 -21.41
CA VAL A 375 9.72 -8.32 -21.70
C VAL A 375 10.59 -7.15 -22.13
N TYR A 376 11.63 -6.89 -21.34
CA TYR A 376 12.75 -6.09 -21.79
C TYR A 376 13.82 -7.00 -22.40
N THR A 377 14.19 -6.77 -23.66
CA THR A 377 15.24 -7.52 -24.35
C THR A 377 16.50 -6.68 -24.50
N LYS A 378 17.67 -7.30 -24.33
CA LYS A 378 18.94 -6.64 -24.65
C LYS A 378 19.11 -6.56 -26.16
N PRO A 379 19.34 -5.37 -26.76
CA PRO A 379 19.67 -5.30 -28.18
C PRO A 379 20.97 -6.09 -28.43
N LEU A 380 20.95 -6.88 -29.50
CA LEU A 380 22.05 -7.76 -29.92
C LEU A 380 23.34 -6.99 -30.24
#